data_AF-A0A2B8ALS5-F1
#
_entry.id   AF-A0A2B8ALS5-F1
#
_cell.length_a   1.000
_cell.length_b   1.000
_cell.length_c   1.000
_cell.angle_alpha   90.00
_cell.angle_beta   90.00
_cell.angle_gamma   90.00
#
_symmetry.space_group_name_H-M   'P 1'
#
loop_
_entity.id
_entity.type
_entity.pdbx_description
1 polymer ?
#
loop_
_entity_poly.entity_id
_entity_poly.type
_entity_poly.pdbx_seq_one_letter_code
_entity_poly.pdbx_strand_id
1 'polypeptide(L)'
;KGGKGEKDDADKESPSADASADPDIAPRPLDELGDVAYIDDRLVTADSGLHRDIALVFRTSNVIVTIRYDQWSTDRSAIPDSEELQRNAQRLARELSERFDD
;
A
#
# COMPACT_ATOMS: atom_id res chain seq x y z
N LYS A 1 -30.44 32.86 -25.81
CA LYS A 1 -31.09 32.76 -24.47
C LYS A 1 -31.23 31.26 -24.18
N GLY A 2 -30.64 30.67 -23.15
CA GLY A 2 -29.76 31.13 -22.09
C GLY A 2 -29.10 29.87 -21.49
N GLY A 3 -27.89 30.03 -20.98
CA GLY A 3 -27.18 28.95 -20.29
C GLY A 3 -27.80 28.64 -18.92
N LYS A 4 -27.51 27.44 -18.44
CA LYS A 4 -27.54 27.11 -17.02
C LYS A 4 -26.40 26.13 -16.78
N GLY A 5 -25.38 26.59 -16.07
CA GLY A 5 -24.39 25.73 -15.45
C GLY A 5 -24.91 25.23 -14.11
N GLU A 6 -24.34 24.12 -13.66
CA GLU A 6 -24.07 23.71 -12.28
C GLU A 6 -23.19 22.45 -12.45
N LYS A 7 -21.86 22.56 -12.40
CA LYS A 7 -21.02 22.27 -11.22
C LYS A 7 -21.58 21.14 -10.36
N ASP A 8 -20.95 19.97 -10.46
CA ASP A 8 -20.74 19.09 -9.33
C ASP A 8 -19.33 18.49 -9.49
N ASP A 9 -18.38 19.20 -8.88
CA ASP A 9 -17.10 18.67 -8.44
C ASP A 9 -17.35 17.44 -7.57
N ALA A 10 -17.18 16.25 -8.14
CA ALA A 10 -17.01 15.03 -7.36
C ALA A 10 -15.53 14.66 -7.43
N ASP A 11 -14.70 15.49 -6.82
CA ASP A 11 -13.40 15.05 -6.33
C ASP A 11 -13.70 13.99 -5.26
N LYS A 12 -13.71 12.75 -5.73
CA LYS A 12 -13.99 11.58 -4.91
C LYS A 12 -12.69 11.29 -4.18
N GLU A 13 -12.36 12.12 -3.18
CA GLU A 13 -11.38 11.78 -2.16
C GLU A 13 -11.76 10.39 -1.65
N SER A 14 -10.95 9.42 -2.04
CA SER A 14 -11.05 8.07 -1.51
C SER A 14 -10.83 8.17 0.00
N PRO A 15 -11.57 7.42 0.83
CA PRO A 15 -11.25 7.38 2.24
C PRO A 15 -9.86 6.78 2.37
N SER A 16 -8.86 7.63 2.69
CA SER A 16 -7.59 7.18 3.24
C SER A 16 -7.91 6.49 4.56
N ALA A 17 -8.10 5.17 4.50
CA ALA A 17 -8.29 4.34 5.67
C ALA A 17 -6.98 4.39 6.47
N ASP A 18 -7.08 4.95 7.68
CA ASP A 18 -6.10 4.92 8.77
C ASP A 18 -4.62 4.85 8.33
N ALA A 19 -4.04 6.02 8.05
CA ALA A 19 -2.62 6.20 8.32
C ALA A 19 -2.45 6.04 9.84
N SER A 20 -2.08 4.83 10.28
CA SER A 20 -1.65 4.58 11.66
C SER A 20 -0.69 5.70 12.05
N ALA A 21 -0.89 6.34 13.20
CA ALA A 21 -0.02 7.43 13.68
C ALA A 21 1.41 6.98 14.01
N ASP A 22 1.73 5.72 13.71
CA ASP A 22 3.04 5.12 13.85
C ASP A 22 3.87 5.45 12.59
N PRO A 23 4.98 6.19 12.72
CA PRO A 23 5.85 6.51 11.58
C PRO A 23 6.43 5.24 10.92
N ASP A 24 6.40 4.09 11.59
CA ASP A 24 6.87 2.80 11.09
C ASP A 24 5.77 2.01 10.36
N ILE A 25 4.60 2.60 10.12
CA ILE A 25 3.52 2.01 9.32
C ILE A 25 3.30 2.82 8.04
N ALA A 26 3.06 2.11 6.93
CA ALA A 26 2.84 2.69 5.61
C ALA A 26 1.62 3.67 5.57
N PRO A 27 1.59 4.62 4.62
CA PRO A 27 2.54 4.81 3.51
C PRO A 27 3.83 5.54 3.89
N ARG A 28 4.99 5.01 3.48
CA ARG A 28 6.30 5.65 3.73
C ARG A 28 7.40 5.24 2.73
N PRO A 29 8.43 6.09 2.50
CA PRO A 29 9.65 5.68 1.81
C PRO A 29 10.42 4.63 2.63
N LEU A 30 11.25 3.84 1.95
CA LEU A 30 12.17 2.88 2.56
C LEU A 30 13.60 3.22 2.15
N ASP A 31 14.43 3.64 3.11
CA ASP A 31 15.79 4.14 2.82
C ASP A 31 16.83 3.03 2.64
N GLU A 32 16.51 1.80 3.07
CA GLU A 32 17.46 0.66 3.08
C GLU A 32 17.25 -0.33 1.92
N LEU A 33 16.59 0.09 0.83
CA LEU A 33 16.20 -0.81 -0.24
C LEU A 33 16.38 -0.19 -1.64
N GLY A 34 17.51 -0.51 -2.28
CA GLY A 34 17.84 0.01 -3.61
C GLY A 34 18.03 1.52 -3.67
N ASP A 35 17.83 2.12 -4.85
CA ASP A 35 17.99 3.56 -5.07
C ASP A 35 16.77 4.37 -4.63
N VAL A 36 15.59 3.77 -4.82
CA VAL A 36 14.28 4.36 -4.48
C VAL A 36 13.37 3.23 -4.06
N ALA A 37 12.78 3.33 -2.87
CA ALA A 37 11.76 2.41 -2.42
C ALA A 37 10.66 3.10 -1.61
N TYR A 38 9.47 2.52 -1.70
CA TYR A 38 8.32 2.91 -0.89
C TYR A 38 7.44 1.70 -0.59
N ILE A 39 6.69 1.81 0.51
CA ILE A 39 5.64 0.86 0.87
C ILE A 39 4.33 1.62 1.08
N ASP A 40 3.26 1.02 0.59
CA ASP A 40 1.88 1.49 0.72
C ASP A 40 1.03 0.39 1.36
N ASP A 41 0.00 0.80 2.09
CA ASP A 41 -0.94 -0.07 2.79
C ASP A 41 -2.36 0.47 2.66
N ARG A 42 -3.25 -0.36 2.16
CA ARG A 42 -4.64 -0.02 1.95
C ARG A 42 -5.55 -1.06 2.57
N LEU A 43 -6.29 -0.66 3.61
CA LEU A 43 -7.45 -1.41 4.09
C LEU A 43 -8.70 -1.02 3.28
N VAL A 44 -9.34 -2.00 2.67
CA VAL A 44 -10.60 -1.90 1.95
C VAL A 44 -11.69 -2.63 2.73
N THR A 45 -12.79 -1.92 3.01
CA THR A 45 -13.98 -2.52 3.62
C THR A 45 -15.04 -2.70 2.53
N ALA A 46 -15.52 -3.93 2.36
CA ALA A 46 -16.56 -4.28 1.40
C ALA A 46 -17.68 -5.11 2.06
N ASP A 47 -18.80 -5.29 1.38
CA ASP A 47 -19.91 -6.11 1.89
C ASP A 47 -19.46 -7.56 2.16
N SER A 48 -18.55 -8.07 1.34
CA SER A 48 -17.95 -9.41 1.43
C SER A 48 -16.93 -9.59 2.56
N GLY A 49 -16.53 -8.51 3.25
CA GLY A 49 -15.53 -8.56 4.32
C GLY A 49 -14.50 -7.43 4.26
N LEU A 50 -13.40 -7.65 4.96
CA LEU A 50 -12.24 -6.76 4.98
C LEU A 50 -11.17 -7.31 4.04
N HIS A 51 -10.45 -6.42 3.37
CA HIS A 51 -9.34 -6.75 2.48
C HIS A 51 -8.21 -5.77 2.72
N ARG A 52 -6.97 -6.24 2.94
CA ARG A 52 -5.81 -5.37 3.06
C ARG A 52 -4.80 -5.67 1.96
N ASP A 53 -4.39 -4.61 1.27
CA ASP A 53 -3.39 -4.63 0.21
C ASP A 53 -2.12 -3.92 0.67
N ILE A 54 -0.99 -4.61 0.67
CA ILE A 54 0.33 -4.01 0.83
C ILE A 54 1.02 -3.99 -0.53
N ALA A 55 1.53 -2.83 -0.94
CA ALA A 55 2.34 -2.68 -2.13
C ALA A 55 3.70 -2.12 -1.75
N LEU A 56 4.77 -2.88 -1.99
CA LEU A 56 6.14 -2.42 -1.82
C LEU A 56 6.80 -2.35 -3.20
N VAL A 57 7.33 -1.19 -3.54
CA VAL A 57 8.05 -0.98 -4.78
C VAL A 57 9.46 -0.53 -4.47
N PHE A 58 10.43 -1.16 -5.13
CA PHE A 58 11.80 -0.70 -5.09
C PHE A 58 12.44 -0.77 -6.46
N ARG A 59 13.44 0.10 -6.66
CA ARG A 59 14.27 0.11 -7.85
C ARG A 59 15.72 -0.14 -7.43
N THR A 60 16.36 -1.08 -8.11
CA THR A 60 17.81 -1.23 -8.08
C THR A 60 18.31 -1.19 -9.53
N SER A 61 19.24 -0.27 -9.84
CA SER A 61 19.79 -0.12 -11.19
C SER A 61 18.71 0.10 -12.26
N ASN A 62 18.55 -0.84 -13.20
CA ASN A 62 17.54 -0.81 -14.28
C ASN A 62 16.37 -1.77 -14.02
N VAL A 63 16.25 -2.31 -12.81
CA VAL A 63 15.19 -3.24 -12.40
C VAL A 63 14.24 -2.52 -11.46
N ILE A 64 12.93 -2.65 -11.72
CA ILE A 64 11.86 -2.21 -10.82
C ILE A 64 11.12 -3.46 -10.35
N VAL A 65 10.99 -3.59 -9.04
CA VAL A 65 10.30 -4.71 -8.40
C VAL A 65 9.07 -4.19 -7.68
N THR A 66 7.96 -4.90 -7.83
CA THR A 66 6.72 -4.64 -7.11
C THR A 66 6.30 -5.91 -6.39
N ILE A 67 6.28 -5.84 -5.06
CA ILE A 67 5.81 -6.91 -4.19
C ILE A 67 4.42 -6.53 -3.71
N ARG A 68 3.47 -7.46 -3.84
CA ARG A 68 2.10 -7.28 -3.35
C ARG A 68 1.74 -8.40 -2.39
N TYR A 69 1.19 -8.02 -1.25
CA TYR A 69 0.55 -8.94 -0.33
C TYR A 69 -0.90 -8.52 -0.18
N ASP A 70 -1.82 -9.45 -0.40
CA ASP A 70 -3.24 -9.27 -0.19
C ASP A 70 -3.74 -10.24 0.89
N GLN A 71 -4.60 -9.76 1.77
CA GLN A 71 -5.25 -10.60 2.78
C GLN A 71 -6.73 -10.25 2.91
N TRP A 72 -7.58 -11.26 2.76
CA TRP A 72 -9.03 -11.18 2.92
C TRP A 72 -9.46 -11.76 4.26
N SER A 73 -10.44 -11.11 4.88
CA SER A 73 -11.14 -11.62 6.06
C SER A 73 -12.64 -11.47 5.90
N THR A 74 -13.37 -12.58 5.98
CA THR A 74 -14.84 -12.57 5.99
C THR A 74 -15.42 -12.21 7.36
N ASP A 75 -14.61 -12.32 8.41
CA ASP A 75 -14.97 -11.87 9.75
C ASP A 75 -14.58 -10.39 9.90
N ARG A 76 -15.58 -9.51 9.97
CA ARG A 76 -15.37 -8.05 10.09
C ARG A 76 -14.72 -7.64 11.42
N SER A 77 -14.66 -8.53 12.41
CA SER A 77 -13.92 -8.30 13.65
C SER A 77 -12.44 -8.69 13.56
N ALA A 78 -12.07 -9.53 12.59
CA ALA A 78 -10.70 -9.93 12.32
C ALA A 78 -10.11 -9.06 11.22
N ILE A 79 -9.59 -7.89 11.60
CA ILE A 79 -8.93 -6.96 10.67
C ILE A 79 -7.58 -7.55 10.26
N PRO A 80 -7.27 -7.66 8.95
CA PRO A 80 -5.94 -8.05 8.48
C PRO A 80 -4.84 -7.19 9.09
N ASP A 81 -3.78 -7.83 9.59
CA ASP A 81 -2.69 -7.18 10.31
C ASP A 81 -1.76 -6.44 9.34
N SER A 82 -1.77 -5.11 9.46
CA SER A 82 -0.93 -4.19 8.68
C SER A 82 0.56 -4.45 8.88
N GLU A 83 0.99 -4.57 10.14
CA GLU A 83 2.39 -4.66 10.50
C GLU A 83 2.97 -6.00 10.03
N GLU A 84 2.23 -7.09 10.22
CA GLU A 84 2.66 -8.40 9.76
C GLU A 84 2.87 -8.46 8.24
N LEU A 85 1.90 -7.98 7.47
CA LEU A 85 1.99 -8.00 6.01
C LEU A 85 3.11 -7.08 5.50
N GLN A 86 3.30 -5.91 6.11
CA GLN A 86 4.42 -5.02 5.77
C GLN A 86 5.79 -5.64 6.10
N ARG A 87 5.95 -6.26 7.28
CA ARG A 87 7.20 -6.96 7.64
C ARG A 87 7.52 -8.08 6.66
N ASN A 88 6.50 -8.84 6.23
CA ASN A 88 6.66 -9.91 5.25
C ASN A 88 7.09 -9.36 3.87
N ALA A 89 6.45 -8.29 3.40
CA ALA A 89 6.81 -7.62 2.16
C ALA A 89 8.25 -7.09 2.20
N GLN A 90 8.65 -6.43 3.29
CA GLN A 90 10.01 -5.90 3.46
C GLN A 90 11.07 -7.00 3.55
N ARG A 91 10.77 -8.13 4.19
CA ARG A 91 11.70 -9.28 4.22
C ARG A 91 11.96 -9.79 2.81
N LEU A 92 10.91 -10.05 2.02
CA LEU A 92 11.06 -10.51 0.65
C LEU A 92 11.81 -9.48 -0.20
N ALA A 93 11.55 -8.19 0.03
CA ALA A 93 12.24 -7.13 -0.69
C ALA A 93 13.75 -7.15 -0.44
N ARG A 94 14.19 -7.28 0.81
CA ARG A 94 15.61 -7.40 1.17
C ARG A 94 16.26 -8.64 0.54
N GLU A 95 15.59 -9.79 0.60
CA GLU A 95 16.10 -11.02 -0.03
C GLU A 95 16.24 -10.88 -1.56
N LEU A 96 15.37 -10.09 -2.20
CA LEU A 96 15.46 -9.84 -3.63
C LEU A 96 16.53 -8.79 -3.96
N SER A 97 16.68 -7.72 -3.18
CA SER A 97 17.71 -6.71 -3.41
C SER A 97 19.10 -7.31 -3.32
N GLU A 98 19.37 -8.12 -2.29
CA GLU A 98 20.65 -8.83 -2.13
C GLU A 98 21.01 -9.69 -3.35
N ARG A 99 20.03 -10.23 -4.06
CA ARG A 99 20.25 -11.05 -5.27
C ARG A 99 20.46 -10.24 -6.54
N PHE A 100 20.07 -8.97 -6.56
CA PHE A 100 20.26 -8.08 -7.71
C PHE A 100 21.54 -7.25 -7.59
N ASP A 101 22.08 -7.13 -6.38
CA ASP A 101 23.32 -6.42 -6.11
C ASP A 101 24.58 -7.29 -6.30
N ASP A 102 24.42 -8.61 -6.49
CA ASP A 102 25.45 -9.61 -6.86
C ASP A 102 25.65 -9.72 -8.40
#